data_AF-A0A2G9T8Q9-F1
#
_entry.id   AF-A0A2G9T8Q9-F1
#
_cell.length_a   1.000
_cell.length_b   1.000
_cell.length_c   1.000
_cell.angle_alpha   90.00
_cell.angle_beta   90.00
_cell.angle_gamma   90.00
#
_symmetry.space_group_name_H-M   'P 1'
#
loop_
_entity.id
_entity.type
_entity.pdbx_description
1 polymer ?
#
loop_
_entity_poly.entity_id
_entity_poly.type
_entity_poly.pdbx_seq_one_letter_code
_entity_poly.pdbx_strand_id
1 'polypeptide(L)'
;KSFCFRRLSYLQNKFQLHVLLNELRELHEQKAVSHRDFYNIRKVDTHIHAASSMNQKHLLRFIKKKIRTEANTVVLEKVLVPSVTATDSENNKPVTMKEVFKKMGIDAYDLSVDMLDVHADRNTFHRFDKFNTK
;
A
#
# COMPACT_ATOMS: atom_id res chain seq x y z
N LYS A 1 9.37 31.06 -23.47
CA LYS A 1 8.87 29.72 -23.90
C LYS A 1 9.84 29.13 -24.91
N SER A 2 10.44 27.97 -24.63
CA SER A 2 11.53 27.36 -25.42
C SER A 2 11.04 26.64 -26.69
N PHE A 3 11.98 26.22 -27.56
CA PHE A 3 11.70 25.36 -28.70
C PHE A 3 11.01 24.05 -28.30
N CYS A 4 11.46 23.41 -27.21
CA CYS A 4 10.85 22.19 -26.68
C CYS A 4 9.38 22.39 -26.30
N PHE A 5 9.03 23.53 -25.70
CA PHE A 5 7.64 23.86 -25.37
C PHE A 5 6.76 23.94 -26.63
N ARG A 6 7.25 24.59 -27.70
CA ARG A 6 6.54 24.67 -28.98
C ARG A 6 6.35 23.29 -29.61
N ARG A 7 7.38 22.44 -29.56
CA ARG A 7 7.32 21.06 -30.07
C ARG A 7 6.32 20.20 -29.30
N LEU A 8 6.31 20.27 -27.96
CA LEU A 8 5.34 19.54 -27.13
C LEU A 8 3.90 19.99 -27.43
N SER A 9 3.67 21.29 -27.55
CA SER A 9 2.36 21.84 -27.91
C SER A 9 1.90 21.33 -29.28
N TYR A 10 2.80 21.32 -30.27
CA TYR A 10 2.51 20.78 -31.59
C TYR A 10 2.15 19.28 -31.55
N LEU A 11 2.91 18.47 -30.82
CA LEU A 11 2.65 17.03 -30.68
C LEU A 11 1.29 16.76 -30.02
N GLN A 12 0.94 17.51 -28.98
CA GLN A 12 -0.36 17.41 -28.34
C GLN A 12 -1.50 17.74 -29.31
N ASN A 13 -1.41 18.86 -30.04
CA ASN A 13 -2.43 19.25 -31.03
C ASN A 13 -2.55 18.23 -32.17
N LYS A 14 -1.41 17.68 -32.63
CA LYS A 14 -1.39 16.62 -33.64
C LYS A 14 -2.13 15.37 -33.15
N PHE A 15 -1.95 14.98 -31.89
CA PHE A 15 -2.66 13.85 -31.30
C PHE A 15 -4.16 14.12 -31.15
N GLN A 16 -4.55 15.33 -30.73
CA GLN A 16 -5.97 15.70 -30.66
C GLN A 16 -6.66 15.63 -32.03
N LEU A 17 -6.00 16.13 -33.08
CA LEU A 17 -6.51 16.02 -34.45
C LEU A 17 -6.65 14.55 -34.88
N HIS A 18 -5.67 13.71 -34.55
CA HIS A 18 -5.74 12.28 -34.84
C HIS A 18 -6.96 11.62 -34.19
N VAL A 19 -7.23 11.89 -32.90
CA VAL A 19 -8.41 11.35 -32.20
C VAL A 19 -9.69 11.80 -32.90
N LEU A 20 -9.85 13.10 -33.20
CA LEU A 20 -11.04 13.63 -33.87
C LEU A 20 -11.32 12.97 -35.22
N LEU A 21 -10.27 12.64 -35.98
CA LEU A 21 -10.41 12.05 -37.32
C LEU A 21 -10.60 10.53 -37.30
N ASN A 22 -10.14 9.83 -36.25
CA ASN A 22 -10.04 8.36 -36.27
C ASN A 22 -10.81 7.65 -35.15
N GLU A 23 -11.39 8.35 -34.18
CA GLU A 23 -12.07 7.75 -33.02
C GLU A 23 -13.11 6.68 -33.41
N LEU A 24 -13.97 6.97 -34.39
CA LEU A 24 -14.99 6.02 -34.83
C LEU A 24 -14.36 4.77 -35.47
N ARG A 25 -13.27 4.93 -36.21
CA ARG A 25 -12.57 3.82 -36.84
C ARG A 25 -11.91 2.92 -35.78
N GLU A 26 -11.20 3.52 -34.83
CA GLU A 26 -10.56 2.80 -33.73
C GLU A 26 -11.59 2.07 -32.86
N LEU A 27 -12.75 2.68 -32.59
CA LEU A 27 -13.84 2.06 -31.85
C LEU A 27 -14.39 0.81 -32.57
N HIS A 28 -14.56 0.87 -33.89
CA HIS A 28 -14.98 -0.28 -34.68
C HIS A 28 -13.93 -1.38 -34.66
N GLU A 29 -12.64 -1.04 -34.81
CA GLU A 29 -11.54 -2.00 -34.75
C GLU A 29 -11.45 -2.69 -33.38
N GLN A 30 -11.67 -1.97 -32.27
CA GLN A 30 -11.74 -2.57 -30.93
C GLN A 30 -12.92 -3.54 -30.79
N LYS A 31 -14.11 -3.16 -31.28
CA LYS A 31 -15.32 -4.01 -31.22
C LYS A 31 -15.23 -5.26 -32.09
N ALA A 32 -14.44 -5.21 -33.18
CA ALA A 32 -14.23 -6.34 -34.06
C ALA A 32 -13.43 -7.48 -33.39
N VAL A 33 -12.66 -7.17 -32.33
CA VAL A 33 -11.86 -8.17 -31.62
C VAL A 33 -12.59 -8.62 -30.35
N SER A 34 -13.21 -9.81 -30.44
CA SER A 34 -13.88 -10.43 -29.29
C SER A 34 -12.90 -10.70 -28.14
N HIS A 35 -13.38 -10.60 -26.90
CA HIS A 35 -12.62 -10.86 -25.66
C HIS A 35 -11.35 -10.03 -25.46
N ARG A 36 -11.23 -8.86 -26.10
CA ARG A 36 -10.14 -7.89 -25.90
C ARG A 36 -10.64 -6.56 -25.35
N ASP A 37 -11.37 -6.63 -24.24
CA ASP A 37 -11.91 -5.46 -23.55
C ASP A 37 -11.02 -4.98 -22.39
N PHE A 38 -11.47 -3.92 -21.73
CA PHE A 38 -10.79 -3.35 -20.56
C PHE A 38 -10.60 -4.35 -19.42
N TYR A 39 -11.31 -5.47 -19.33
CA TYR A 39 -11.11 -6.46 -18.26
C TYR A 39 -10.10 -7.54 -18.67
N ASN A 40 -10.11 -7.93 -19.94
CA ASN A 40 -9.33 -9.03 -20.48
C ASN A 40 -7.89 -8.67 -20.89
N ILE A 41 -7.59 -7.40 -21.17
CA ILE A 41 -6.19 -6.99 -21.42
C ILE A 41 -5.33 -7.15 -20.15
N ARG A 42 -4.03 -7.38 -20.28
CA ARG A 42 -3.11 -7.42 -19.14
C ARG A 42 -2.64 -6.01 -18.81
N LYS A 43 -2.76 -5.59 -17.56
CA LYS A 43 -2.23 -4.33 -17.05
C LYS A 43 -1.30 -4.63 -15.89
N VAL A 44 -0.22 -3.87 -15.81
CA VAL A 44 0.79 -4.00 -14.77
C VAL A 44 0.88 -2.66 -14.06
N ASP A 45 0.85 -2.70 -12.73
CA ASP A 45 1.19 -1.52 -11.92
C ASP A 45 2.70 -1.31 -11.98
N THR A 46 3.13 -0.20 -12.58
CA THR A 46 4.55 0.09 -12.81
C THR A 46 5.21 0.75 -11.60
N HIS A 47 4.44 1.16 -10.59
CA HIS A 47 4.99 1.87 -9.43
C HIS A 47 4.25 1.47 -8.15
N ILE A 48 4.65 0.31 -7.61
CA ILE A 48 4.11 -0.26 -6.37
C ILE A 48 5.22 -0.56 -5.37
N HIS A 49 4.90 -0.39 -4.08
CA HIS A 49 5.79 -0.75 -2.98
C HIS A 49 5.25 -2.01 -2.29
N ALA A 50 6.10 -3.03 -2.13
CA ALA A 50 5.71 -4.34 -1.60
C ALA A 50 4.99 -4.26 -0.23
N ALA A 51 5.46 -3.39 0.66
CA ALA A 51 4.86 -3.18 1.99
C ALA A 51 3.42 -2.63 1.93
N SER A 52 3.05 -1.95 0.84
CA SER A 52 1.74 -1.34 0.62
C SER A 52 0.87 -2.14 -0.35
N SER A 53 1.33 -3.31 -0.82
CA SER A 53 0.59 -4.12 -1.79
C SER A 53 -0.68 -4.76 -1.20
N MET A 54 -0.78 -4.86 0.12
CA MET A 54 -1.92 -5.45 0.80
C MET A 54 -3.00 -4.42 1.12
N ASN A 55 -4.26 -4.75 0.85
CA ASN A 55 -5.41 -3.97 1.30
C ASN A 55 -5.51 -3.97 2.84
N GLN A 56 -5.77 -2.81 3.45
CA GLN A 56 -6.01 -2.61 4.88
C GLN A 56 -6.99 -3.63 5.52
N LYS A 57 -8.07 -3.99 4.83
CA LYS A 57 -9.05 -4.96 5.33
C LYS A 57 -8.46 -6.37 5.41
N HIS A 58 -7.59 -6.72 4.48
CA HIS A 58 -6.90 -8.01 4.48
C HIS A 58 -5.86 -8.05 5.59
N LEU A 59 -5.09 -6.98 5.76
CA LEU A 59 -4.12 -6.83 6.83
C LEU A 59 -4.78 -6.94 8.22
N LEU A 60 -5.87 -6.22 8.43
CA LEU A 60 -6.65 -6.28 9.67
C LEU A 60 -7.11 -7.72 9.98
N ARG A 61 -7.67 -8.40 8.97
CA ARG A 61 -8.13 -9.78 9.12
C ARG A 61 -6.98 -10.73 9.44
N PHE A 62 -5.82 -10.52 8.82
CA PHE A 62 -4.62 -11.30 9.10
C PHE A 62 -4.17 -11.13 10.56
N ILE A 63 -4.08 -9.89 11.04
CA ILE A 63 -3.69 -9.58 12.42
C ILE A 63 -4.67 -10.22 13.42
N LYS A 64 -5.99 -10.00 13.24
CA LYS A 64 -7.01 -10.61 14.12
C LYS A 64 -6.94 -12.14 14.12
N LYS A 65 -6.70 -12.76 12.96
CA LYS A 65 -6.54 -14.22 12.87
C LYS A 65 -5.33 -14.69 13.67
N LYS A 66 -4.17 -14.02 13.51
CA LYS A 66 -2.93 -14.39 14.19
C LYS A 66 -3.00 -14.26 15.70
N ILE A 67 -3.65 -13.22 16.23
CA ILE A 67 -3.85 -13.09 17.68
C ILE A 67 -4.68 -14.26 18.21
N ARG A 68 -5.73 -14.68 17.48
CA ARG A 68 -6.61 -15.76 17.92
C ARG A 68 -5.95 -17.15 17.85
N THR A 69 -5.15 -17.43 16.81
CA THR A 69 -4.59 -18.77 16.58
C THR A 69 -3.21 -18.95 17.22
N GLU A 70 -2.45 -17.87 17.37
CA GLU A 70 -1.01 -17.89 17.69
C GLU A 70 -0.68 -16.90 18.82
N ALA A 71 -1.58 -16.76 19.81
CA ALA A 71 -1.44 -15.80 20.91
C ALA A 71 -0.14 -15.98 21.73
N ASN A 72 0.32 -17.21 21.89
CA ASN A 72 1.48 -17.56 22.73
C ASN A 72 2.80 -17.59 21.95
N THR A 73 2.77 -17.30 20.64
CA THR A 73 3.98 -17.27 19.82
C THR A 73 4.83 -16.07 20.22
N VAL A 74 6.13 -16.30 20.42
CA VAL A 74 7.12 -15.25 20.67
C VAL A 74 7.30 -14.42 19.40
N VAL A 75 7.12 -13.11 19.50
CA VAL A 75 7.20 -12.16 18.37
C VAL A 75 8.32 -11.14 18.52
N LEU A 76 8.83 -10.93 19.74
CA LEU A 76 9.97 -10.05 20.02
C LEU A 76 10.93 -10.77 20.96
N GLU A 77 12.21 -10.82 20.63
CA GLU A 77 13.24 -11.44 21.48
C GLU A 77 13.70 -10.52 22.63
N LYS A 78 13.50 -9.20 22.51
CA LYS A 78 13.92 -8.20 23.51
C LYS A 78 12.82 -7.18 23.79
N VAL A 79 12.79 -6.68 25.02
CA VAL A 79 11.94 -5.55 25.41
C VAL A 79 12.56 -4.26 24.86
N LEU A 80 11.88 -3.59 23.91
CA LEU A 80 12.33 -2.31 23.32
C LEU A 80 12.18 -1.09 24.25
N VAL A 81 11.93 -1.31 25.55
CA VAL A 81 11.74 -0.23 26.52
C VAL A 81 12.92 -0.24 27.48
N PRO A 82 13.79 0.79 27.49
CA PRO A 82 14.75 0.98 28.56
C PRO A 82 13.96 1.33 29.82
N SER A 83 13.63 0.34 30.63
CA SER A 83 13.13 0.60 31.98
C SER A 83 14.33 1.03 32.82
N VAL A 84 14.35 2.31 33.21
CA VAL A 84 15.40 2.94 34.04
C VAL A 84 15.49 2.29 35.44
N THR A 85 14.60 1.34 35.75
CA THR A 85 14.48 0.65 37.04
C THR A 85 14.65 -0.87 36.96
N ALA A 86 14.90 -1.44 35.79
CA ALA A 86 15.05 -2.89 35.63
C ALA A 86 16.53 -3.31 35.66
N THR A 87 16.88 -4.22 36.58
CA THR A 87 18.19 -4.88 36.62
C THR A 87 18.48 -5.56 35.28
N ASP A 88 19.73 -5.50 34.81
CA ASP A 88 20.19 -5.91 33.46
C ASP A 88 19.76 -7.34 33.01
N SER A 89 19.31 -8.18 33.93
CA SER A 89 18.78 -9.52 33.70
C SER A 89 17.33 -9.60 33.18
N GLU A 90 16.50 -8.55 33.32
CA GLU A 90 15.09 -8.56 32.84
C GLU A 90 14.91 -8.04 31.41
N ASN A 91 15.93 -7.41 30.83
CA ASN A 91 15.84 -6.78 29.49
C ASN A 91 15.82 -7.78 28.32
N ASN A 92 16.05 -9.07 28.58
CA ASN A 92 16.21 -10.10 27.54
C ASN A 92 15.10 -11.16 27.56
N LYS A 93 13.91 -10.80 28.07
CA LYS A 93 12.76 -11.72 28.09
C LYS A 93 12.03 -11.70 26.74
N PRO A 94 11.81 -12.86 26.10
CA PRO A 94 10.98 -12.93 24.90
C PRO A 94 9.54 -12.51 25.20
N VAL A 95 8.94 -11.73 24.31
CA VAL A 95 7.57 -11.22 24.42
C VAL A 95 6.67 -11.96 23.44
N THR A 96 5.56 -12.46 23.96
CA THR A 96 4.53 -13.16 23.16
C THR A 96 3.57 -12.19 22.47
N MET A 97 2.89 -12.65 21.41
CA MET A 97 1.89 -11.86 20.69
C MET A 97 0.83 -11.28 21.66
N LYS A 98 0.34 -12.09 22.60
CA LYS A 98 -0.63 -11.67 23.62
C LYS A 98 -0.11 -10.54 24.50
N GLU A 99 1.16 -10.59 24.91
CA GLU A 99 1.77 -9.56 25.75
C GLU A 99 2.00 -8.26 24.99
N VAL A 100 2.31 -8.32 23.69
CA VAL A 100 2.44 -7.13 22.83
C VAL A 100 1.11 -6.36 22.79
N PHE A 101 0.00 -7.04 22.50
CA PHE A 101 -1.32 -6.40 22.46
C PHE A 101 -1.75 -5.86 23.83
N LYS A 102 -1.44 -6.59 24.91
CA LYS A 102 -1.68 -6.11 26.27
C LYS A 102 -0.90 -4.83 26.59
N LYS A 103 0.37 -4.73 26.15
CA LYS A 103 1.20 -3.52 26.32
C LYS A 103 0.72 -2.34 25.49
N MET A 104 0.18 -2.59 24.31
CA MET A 104 -0.42 -1.54 23.46
C MET A 104 -1.78 -1.07 23.98
N GLY A 105 -2.39 -1.79 24.93
CA GLY A 105 -3.72 -1.45 25.48
C GLY A 105 -4.85 -1.66 24.47
N ILE A 106 -4.64 -2.50 23.44
CA ILE A 106 -5.61 -2.75 22.38
C ILE A 106 -6.07 -4.20 22.47
N ASP A 107 -7.39 -4.42 22.56
CA ASP A 107 -7.95 -5.76 22.39
C ASP A 107 -8.12 -6.11 20.90
N ALA A 108 -7.98 -7.39 20.57
CA ALA A 108 -8.13 -7.88 19.20
C ALA A 108 -9.54 -7.65 18.64
N TYR A 109 -10.54 -7.56 19.52
CA TYR A 109 -11.92 -7.26 19.16
C TYR A 109 -12.06 -5.81 18.65
N ASP A 110 -11.47 -4.87 19.38
CA ASP A 110 -11.58 -3.43 19.16
C ASP A 110 -10.68 -2.89 18.03
N LEU A 111 -9.72 -3.71 17.56
CA LEU A 111 -8.85 -3.33 16.45
C LEU A 111 -9.68 -3.02 15.19
N SER A 112 -9.61 -1.76 14.73
CA SER A 112 -10.29 -1.27 13.53
C SER A 112 -9.28 -0.95 12.42
N VAL A 113 -9.79 -0.64 11.23
CA VAL A 113 -8.96 -0.18 10.11
C VAL A 113 -8.29 1.15 10.43
N ASP A 114 -8.99 2.05 11.14
CA ASP A 114 -8.49 3.39 11.46
C ASP A 114 -7.32 3.33 12.46
N MET A 115 -7.25 2.28 13.28
CA MET A 115 -6.13 2.03 14.19
C MET A 115 -4.85 1.55 13.48
N LEU A 116 -4.94 1.09 12.22
CA LEU A 116 -3.79 0.54 11.50
C LEU A 116 -2.94 1.62 10.78
N ASP A 117 -3.34 2.90 10.83
CA ASP A 117 -2.66 4.04 10.18
C ASP A 117 -2.19 3.75 8.73
N VAL A 118 -3.00 3.01 7.98
CA VAL A 118 -2.73 2.55 6.61
C VAL A 118 -3.28 3.53 5.57
N HIS A 119 -3.07 4.83 5.79
CA HIS A 119 -3.60 5.88 4.92
C HIS A 119 -2.89 5.93 3.57
N ALA A 120 -3.66 5.83 2.48
CA ALA A 120 -3.20 6.15 1.14
C ALA A 120 -3.34 7.66 0.89
N ASP A 121 -2.30 8.43 1.19
CA ASP A 121 -2.27 9.89 0.92
C ASP A 121 -2.10 10.13 -0.60
N ARG A 122 -2.95 10.99 -1.20
CA ARG A 122 -2.90 11.34 -2.65
C ARG A 122 -1.55 11.97 -3.04
N ASN A 123 -0.78 12.48 -2.09
CA ASN A 123 0.53 13.08 -2.30
C ASN A 123 1.71 12.11 -2.13
N THR A 124 1.47 10.81 -1.97
CA THR A 124 2.54 9.80 -1.78
C THR A 124 3.41 9.54 -3.01
N PHE A 125 2.98 9.94 -4.21
CA PHE A 125 3.70 9.65 -5.47
C PHE A 125 5.12 10.27 -5.53
N HIS A 126 5.41 11.29 -4.71
CA HIS A 126 6.71 11.98 -4.68
C HIS A 126 7.29 12.20 -3.27
N ARG A 127 6.69 11.59 -2.24
CA ARG A 127 7.06 11.82 -0.82
C ARG A 127 7.75 10.59 -0.26
N PHE A 128 8.99 10.36 -0.69
CA PHE A 128 9.88 9.31 -0.17
C PHE A 128 10.18 9.50 1.33
N ASP A 129 10.06 10.72 1.85
CA ASP A 129 10.25 11.09 3.26
C ASP A 129 9.27 10.40 4.22
N LYS A 130 8.04 10.13 3.79
CA LYS A 130 7.04 9.38 4.58
C LYS A 130 7.26 7.86 4.61
N PHE A 131 8.20 7.31 3.84
CA PHE A 131 8.45 5.86 3.85
C PHE A 131 9.28 5.40 5.05
N ASN A 132 10.17 6.26 5.57
CA ASN A 132 11.08 5.89 6.68
C ASN A 132 10.46 6.10 8.07
N THR A 133 9.23 6.60 8.13
CA THR A 133 8.46 6.77 9.37
C THR A 133 7.47 5.60 9.61
N LYS A 134 7.49 4.59 8.75
CA LYS A 134 6.78 3.30 8.94
C LYS A 134 7.68 2.25 9.55
#